data_AF-A0A7C5QK28-F1
#
_entry.id   AF-A0A7C5QK28-F1
#
_cell.length_a   1.000
_cell.length_b   1.000
_cell.length_c   1.000
_cell.angle_alpha   90.00
_cell.angle_beta   90.00
_cell.angle_gamma   90.00
#
_symmetry.space_group_name_H-M   'P 1'
#
loop_
_entity.id
_entity.type
_entity.pdbx_description
1 polymer ?
#
loop_
_entity_poly.entity_id
_entity_poly.type
_entity_poly.pdbx_seq_one_letter_code
_entity_poly.pdbx_strand_id
1 'polypeptide(L)'
;MIKEEVLDLIDQYLESADLAKHNANLVYSLPAMGNILSGEVMKEYMLRRILTEEERLMHEEGWWYQHQLALLGPYCIGFSARDIALNGLTANTKVMPRSRPPKRLRNLLDQCANFICLISQEVAGAVALNDLITIASSYVWYEHRYHGRRYTLDEISHAFQSFLYNINLPFRSGNSPFTNVTLEFGKPAPSLEEEFIIVGGQILDTRYKEIPSEIYDRVALGFLQAMWEGDADGRPWTFPLITVQITDNFNFDDPVFLEFLENMDRHGGAYFENFLSKPFVERGLEPRNPYLQRSFCCRFQVDLGEVLRVSNTGS
;
A
#
# COMPACT_ATOMS: atom_id res chain seq x y z
N MET A 1 15.19 -37.62 -5.25
CA MET A 1 16.09 -37.01 -6.25
C MET A 1 15.46 -35.71 -6.70
N ILE A 2 16.23 -34.64 -6.76
CA ILE A 2 15.80 -33.39 -7.39
C ILE A 2 15.68 -33.67 -8.89
N LYS A 3 14.62 -33.20 -9.54
CA LYS A 3 14.45 -33.36 -10.99
C LYS A 3 15.43 -32.46 -11.74
N GLU A 4 15.96 -32.93 -12.87
CA GLU A 4 16.84 -32.16 -13.77
C GLU A 4 16.23 -30.79 -14.13
N GLU A 5 14.91 -30.76 -14.39
CA GLU A 5 14.13 -29.55 -14.70
C GLU A 5 14.32 -28.40 -13.70
N VAL A 6 14.55 -28.70 -12.41
CA VAL A 6 14.77 -27.68 -11.38
C VAL A 6 16.17 -27.07 -11.47
N LEU A 7 17.17 -27.87 -11.88
CA LEU A 7 18.52 -27.38 -12.11
C LEU A 7 18.57 -26.50 -13.37
N ASP A 8 17.83 -26.88 -14.41
CA ASP A 8 17.72 -26.10 -15.65
C ASP A 8 17.15 -24.68 -15.39
N LEU A 9 16.23 -24.53 -14.43
CA LEU A 9 15.72 -23.21 -14.04
C LEU A 9 16.80 -22.32 -13.42
N ILE A 10 17.75 -22.91 -12.68
CA ILE A 10 18.87 -22.18 -12.10
C ILE A 10 19.80 -21.72 -13.23
N ASP A 11 20.15 -22.61 -14.15
CA ASP A 11 21.03 -22.28 -15.27
C ASP A 11 20.43 -21.18 -16.15
N GLN A 12 19.13 -21.28 -16.50
CA GLN A 12 18.42 -20.22 -17.23
C GLN A 12 18.43 -18.87 -16.51
N TYR A 13 18.26 -18.88 -15.18
CA TYR A 13 18.34 -17.66 -14.40
C TYR A 13 19.77 -17.08 -14.45
N LEU A 14 20.79 -17.89 -14.20
CA LEU A 14 22.20 -17.47 -14.21
C LEU A 14 22.65 -16.92 -15.58
N GLU A 15 22.13 -17.48 -16.66
CA GLU A 15 22.37 -17.01 -18.04
C GLU A 15 21.60 -15.73 -18.38
N SER A 16 20.81 -15.18 -17.45
CA SER A 16 19.95 -14.00 -17.67
C SER A 16 19.00 -14.17 -18.85
N ALA A 17 18.48 -15.39 -19.04
CA ALA A 17 17.43 -15.70 -19.99
C ALA A 17 16.12 -14.97 -19.63
N ASP A 18 15.08 -15.14 -20.45
CA ASP A 18 13.78 -14.46 -20.26
C ASP A 18 13.18 -14.70 -18.86
N LEU A 19 13.43 -15.86 -18.27
CA LEU A 19 13.04 -16.20 -16.91
C LEU A 19 13.57 -15.20 -15.87
N ALA A 20 14.79 -14.68 -16.04
CA ALA A 20 15.35 -13.67 -15.15
C ALA A 20 14.77 -12.25 -15.38
N LYS A 21 14.05 -12.03 -16.48
CA LYS A 21 13.58 -10.71 -16.95
C LYS A 21 12.05 -10.59 -17.04
N HIS A 22 11.32 -11.62 -16.63
CA HIS A 22 9.84 -11.67 -16.73
C HIS A 22 9.11 -10.57 -15.95
N ASN A 23 9.78 -9.93 -14.97
CA ASN A 23 9.23 -8.86 -14.16
C ASN A 23 10.19 -7.65 -14.17
N ALA A 24 9.69 -6.50 -14.65
CA ALA A 24 10.49 -5.28 -14.81
C ALA A 24 10.98 -4.67 -13.47
N ASN A 25 10.33 -5.01 -12.35
CA ASN A 25 10.71 -4.54 -11.03
C ASN A 25 11.71 -5.48 -10.31
N LEU A 26 12.02 -6.63 -10.92
CA LEU A 26 12.87 -7.64 -10.32
C LEU A 26 14.34 -7.27 -10.48
N VAL A 27 15.03 -7.12 -9.37
CA VAL A 27 16.48 -6.94 -9.32
C VAL A 27 17.14 -8.32 -9.32
N TYR A 28 17.93 -8.58 -10.36
CA TYR A 28 18.74 -9.80 -10.47
C TYR A 28 19.59 -10.01 -9.22
N SER A 29 19.26 -11.05 -8.46
CA SER A 29 19.86 -11.35 -7.16
C SER A 29 19.62 -12.81 -6.73
N LEU A 30 20.31 -13.29 -5.70
CA LEU A 30 20.06 -14.63 -5.15
C LEU A 30 18.64 -14.78 -4.57
N PRO A 31 18.08 -13.80 -3.84
CA PRO A 31 16.68 -13.86 -3.40
C PRO A 31 15.68 -13.93 -4.56
N ALA A 32 15.92 -13.18 -5.64
CA ALA A 32 15.09 -13.24 -6.84
C ALA A 32 15.09 -14.63 -7.48
N MET A 33 16.25 -15.27 -7.59
CA MET A 33 16.36 -16.66 -8.05
C MET A 33 15.56 -17.61 -7.17
N GLY A 34 15.74 -17.53 -5.85
CA GLY A 34 15.02 -18.36 -4.88
C GLY A 34 13.49 -18.19 -4.99
N ASN A 35 13.02 -16.97 -5.24
CA ASN A 35 11.60 -16.69 -5.44
C ASN A 35 11.05 -17.30 -6.72
N ILE A 36 11.78 -17.25 -7.84
CA ILE A 36 11.37 -17.88 -9.10
C ILE A 36 11.27 -19.40 -8.93
N LEU A 37 12.27 -20.02 -8.29
CA LEU A 37 12.27 -21.45 -8.04
C LEU A 37 11.09 -21.88 -7.15
N SER A 38 10.87 -21.16 -6.05
CA SER A 38 9.72 -21.39 -5.16
C SER A 38 8.40 -21.18 -5.90
N GLY A 39 8.32 -20.13 -6.70
CA GLY A 39 7.12 -19.78 -7.46
C GLY A 39 6.71 -20.86 -8.45
N GLU A 40 7.66 -21.46 -9.18
CA GLU A 40 7.36 -22.54 -10.13
C GLU A 40 6.82 -23.79 -9.41
N VAL A 41 7.40 -24.13 -8.25
CA VAL A 41 6.90 -25.25 -7.42
C VAL A 41 5.50 -24.97 -6.89
N MET A 42 5.23 -23.74 -6.41
CA MET A 42 3.91 -23.33 -5.93
C MET A 42 2.87 -23.34 -7.04
N LYS A 43 3.24 -22.90 -8.25
CA LYS A 43 2.40 -22.92 -9.44
C LYS A 43 1.98 -24.35 -9.81
N GLU A 44 2.93 -25.28 -9.88
CA GLU A 44 2.64 -26.69 -10.16
C GLU A 44 1.74 -27.31 -9.07
N TYR A 45 1.97 -26.93 -7.80
CA TYR A 45 1.09 -27.36 -6.71
C TYR A 45 -0.32 -26.83 -6.89
N MET A 46 -0.51 -25.55 -7.18
CA MET A 46 -1.82 -24.96 -7.38
C MET A 46 -2.56 -25.63 -8.54
N LEU A 47 -1.90 -25.78 -9.69
CA LEU A 47 -2.47 -26.39 -10.89
C LEU A 47 -2.84 -27.87 -10.70
N ARG A 48 -2.04 -28.65 -9.94
CA ARG A 48 -2.22 -30.11 -9.85
C ARG A 48 -2.87 -30.61 -8.56
N ARG A 49 -3.01 -29.77 -7.54
CA ARG A 49 -3.49 -30.17 -6.21
C ARG A 49 -4.63 -29.30 -5.68
N ILE A 50 -4.74 -28.06 -6.14
CA ILE A 50 -5.80 -27.13 -5.68
C ILE A 50 -6.89 -27.04 -6.74
N LEU A 51 -6.52 -26.73 -7.98
CA LEU A 51 -7.46 -26.67 -9.10
C LEU A 51 -7.91 -28.07 -9.52
N THR A 52 -9.14 -28.14 -10.03
CA THR A 52 -9.62 -29.33 -10.73
C THR A 52 -8.89 -29.51 -12.05
N GLU A 53 -8.96 -30.72 -12.62
CA GLU A 53 -8.33 -31.00 -13.91
C GLU A 53 -8.89 -30.10 -15.04
N GLU A 54 -10.19 -29.85 -15.03
CA GLU A 54 -10.86 -28.97 -16.00
C GLU A 54 -10.34 -27.52 -15.89
N GLU A 55 -10.28 -26.96 -14.67
CA GLU A 55 -9.77 -25.61 -14.44
C GLU A 55 -8.31 -25.46 -14.83
N ARG A 56 -7.48 -26.48 -14.53
CA ARG A 56 -6.08 -26.54 -14.95
C ARG A 56 -5.96 -26.53 -16.48
N LEU A 57 -6.73 -27.36 -17.18
CA LEU A 57 -6.71 -27.41 -18.66
C LEU A 57 -7.17 -26.07 -19.26
N MET A 58 -8.23 -25.47 -18.71
CA MET A 58 -8.67 -24.13 -19.14
C MET A 58 -7.56 -23.08 -18.98
N HIS A 59 -6.76 -23.16 -17.91
CA HIS A 59 -5.60 -22.30 -17.72
C HIS A 59 -4.48 -22.55 -18.75
N GLU A 60 -4.08 -23.81 -18.90
CA GLU A 60 -2.96 -24.20 -19.77
C GLU A 60 -3.25 -23.99 -21.25
N GLU A 61 -4.50 -24.19 -21.67
CA GLU A 61 -4.95 -23.95 -23.05
C GLU A 61 -5.30 -22.46 -23.32
N GLY A 62 -5.31 -21.62 -22.29
CA GLY A 62 -5.55 -20.18 -22.40
C GLY A 62 -7.02 -19.77 -22.53
N TRP A 63 -7.98 -20.64 -22.19
CA TRP A 63 -9.41 -20.28 -22.11
C TRP A 63 -9.73 -19.38 -20.92
N TRP A 64 -8.97 -19.55 -19.83
CA TRP A 64 -9.00 -18.74 -18.63
C TRP A 64 -7.56 -18.53 -18.16
N TYR A 65 -7.29 -17.47 -17.43
CA TYR A 65 -6.01 -17.24 -16.77
C TYR A 65 -6.18 -17.07 -15.26
N GLN A 66 -5.81 -18.12 -14.50
CA GLN A 66 -5.62 -17.99 -13.06
C GLN A 66 -4.39 -17.11 -12.79
N HIS A 67 -4.63 -15.94 -12.21
CA HIS A 67 -3.57 -15.00 -11.87
C HIS A 67 -2.79 -15.46 -10.63
N GLN A 68 -1.51 -15.07 -10.56
CA GLN A 68 -0.66 -15.18 -9.37
C GLN A 68 -0.46 -16.61 -8.83
N LEU A 69 -0.24 -17.59 -9.72
CA LEU A 69 0.05 -18.98 -9.35
C LEU A 69 1.37 -19.15 -8.55
N ALA A 70 2.26 -18.17 -8.61
CA ALA A 70 3.59 -18.23 -7.98
C ALA A 70 3.58 -18.04 -6.45
N LEU A 71 2.41 -17.85 -5.83
CA LEU A 71 2.27 -17.76 -4.38
C LEU A 71 0.99 -18.49 -3.93
N LEU A 72 1.11 -19.33 -2.90
CA LEU A 72 -0.04 -19.98 -2.24
C LEU A 72 -0.64 -19.05 -1.16
N GLY A 73 -1.04 -17.85 -1.56
CA GLY A 73 -1.52 -16.80 -0.66
C GLY A 73 -2.58 -15.91 -1.29
N PRO A 74 -3.13 -14.94 -0.54
CA PRO A 74 -4.09 -13.99 -1.08
C PRO A 74 -3.43 -13.06 -2.10
N TYR A 75 -4.26 -12.44 -2.96
CA TYR A 75 -3.78 -11.51 -3.97
C TYR A 75 -3.31 -10.19 -3.37
N CYS A 76 -4.21 -9.26 -3.07
CA CYS A 76 -3.89 -7.97 -2.48
C CYS A 76 -4.55 -7.83 -1.12
N ILE A 77 -4.03 -6.90 -0.31
CA ILE A 77 -4.61 -6.59 0.99
C ILE A 77 -4.43 -5.10 1.31
N GLY A 78 -5.43 -4.52 1.98
CA GLY A 78 -5.36 -3.17 2.50
C GLY A 78 -5.56 -3.15 4.00
N PHE A 79 -4.79 -2.28 4.66
CA PHE A 79 -4.85 -2.07 6.10
C PHE A 79 -5.00 -0.58 6.42
N SER A 80 -5.38 -0.32 7.66
CA SER A 80 -5.34 1.01 8.24
C SER A 80 -4.05 1.21 9.01
N ALA A 81 -3.35 2.32 8.78
CA ALA A 81 -2.25 2.75 9.63
C ALA A 81 -2.72 3.08 11.06
N ARG A 82 -4.04 3.24 11.28
CA ARG A 82 -4.64 3.41 12.61
C ARG A 82 -4.39 2.21 13.51
N ASP A 83 -4.43 0.99 12.96
CA ASP A 83 -4.17 -0.23 13.74
C ASP A 83 -2.74 -0.28 14.25
N ILE A 84 -1.78 0.20 13.44
CA ILE A 84 -0.37 0.34 13.82
C ILE A 84 -0.23 1.46 14.87
N ALA A 85 -0.92 2.58 14.73
CA ALA A 85 -0.93 3.65 15.73
C ALA A 85 -1.50 3.20 17.09
N LEU A 86 -2.46 2.27 17.09
CA LEU A 86 -3.09 1.73 18.28
C LEU A 86 -2.25 0.62 18.94
N ASN A 87 -1.76 -0.34 18.16
CA ASN A 87 -1.21 -1.59 18.66
C ASN A 87 0.31 -1.71 18.51
N GLY A 88 0.92 -0.88 17.65
CA GLY A 88 2.25 -1.14 17.11
C GLY A 88 2.27 -2.40 16.24
N LEU A 89 3.42 -3.05 16.17
CA LEU A 89 3.64 -4.31 15.46
C LEU A 89 3.59 -5.46 16.46
N THR A 90 2.57 -6.29 16.32
CA THR A 90 2.34 -7.46 17.16
C THR A 90 2.58 -8.75 16.39
N ALA A 91 2.78 -9.85 17.11
CA ALA A 91 3.05 -11.16 16.54
C ALA A 91 2.41 -12.23 17.42
N ASN A 92 1.84 -13.27 16.80
CA ASN A 92 1.36 -14.45 17.53
C ASN A 92 2.51 -15.35 17.99
N THR A 93 3.66 -15.27 17.34
CA THR A 93 4.86 -16.04 17.68
C THR A 93 5.70 -15.33 18.75
N LYS A 94 6.35 -16.12 19.62
CA LYS A 94 7.22 -15.62 20.69
C LYS A 94 8.61 -15.18 20.20
N VAL A 95 9.04 -15.61 19.00
CA VAL A 95 10.38 -15.32 18.48
C VAL A 95 10.45 -14.04 17.65
N MET A 96 9.31 -13.55 17.17
CA MET A 96 9.27 -12.29 16.41
C MET A 96 9.28 -11.10 17.37
N PRO A 97 10.16 -10.11 17.16
CA PRO A 97 10.12 -8.86 17.91
C PRO A 97 8.75 -8.19 17.81
N ARG A 98 8.33 -7.55 18.89
CA ARG A 98 7.10 -6.74 18.95
C ARG A 98 7.47 -5.30 19.22
N SER A 99 6.82 -4.36 18.55
CA SER A 99 6.97 -2.94 18.86
C SER A 99 5.85 -2.47 19.77
N ARG A 100 6.11 -1.38 20.51
CA ARG A 100 5.04 -0.62 21.16
C ARG A 100 4.40 0.33 20.14
N PRO A 101 3.15 0.78 20.40
CA PRO A 101 2.54 1.83 19.61
C PRO A 101 3.47 3.05 19.45
N PRO A 102 3.65 3.57 18.23
CA PRO A 102 4.59 4.65 17.96
C PRO A 102 4.11 5.97 18.59
N LYS A 103 5.04 6.77 19.11
CA LYS A 103 4.73 8.05 19.78
C LYS A 103 5.12 9.29 18.98
N ARG A 104 5.88 9.12 17.89
CA ARG A 104 6.41 10.21 17.06
C ARG A 104 6.22 9.83 15.59
N LEU A 105 6.11 10.85 14.73
CA LEU A 105 5.88 10.68 13.28
C LEU A 105 6.86 9.67 12.65
N ARG A 106 8.17 9.85 12.88
CA ARG A 106 9.18 8.94 12.31
C ARG A 106 8.98 7.48 12.74
N ASN A 107 8.67 7.24 14.02
CA ASN A 107 8.43 5.88 14.50
C ASN A 107 7.15 5.26 13.92
N LEU A 108 6.12 6.06 13.65
CA LEU A 108 4.92 5.59 12.95
C LEU A 108 5.31 5.13 11.56
N LEU A 109 5.99 5.99 10.80
CA LEU A 109 6.41 5.70 9.43
C LEU A 109 7.34 4.49 9.35
N ASP A 110 8.32 4.37 10.25
CA ASP A 110 9.20 3.20 10.32
C ASP A 110 8.40 1.90 10.59
N GLN A 111 7.41 1.93 11.47
CA GLN A 111 6.56 0.77 11.72
C GLN A 111 5.64 0.45 10.54
N CYS A 112 5.11 1.45 9.85
CA CYS A 112 4.35 1.27 8.60
C CYS A 112 5.20 0.63 7.50
N ALA A 113 6.45 1.09 7.30
CA ALA A 113 7.37 0.49 6.33
C ALA A 113 7.70 -0.97 6.68
N ASN A 114 8.02 -1.25 7.95
CA ASN A 114 8.29 -2.62 8.41
C ASN A 114 7.07 -3.54 8.20
N PHE A 115 5.88 -3.04 8.49
CA PHE A 115 4.63 -3.78 8.27
C PHE A 115 4.42 -4.10 6.80
N ILE A 116 4.57 -3.10 5.92
CA ILE A 116 4.50 -3.28 4.46
C ILE A 116 5.49 -4.35 4.01
N CYS A 117 6.76 -4.25 4.39
CA CYS A 117 7.80 -5.18 3.97
C CYS A 117 7.52 -6.61 4.44
N LEU A 118 7.00 -6.76 5.66
CA LEU A 118 6.60 -8.06 6.21
C LEU A 118 5.43 -8.66 5.42
N ILE A 119 4.31 -7.93 5.32
CA ILE A 119 3.09 -8.46 4.70
C ILE A 119 3.24 -8.66 3.19
N SER A 120 4.11 -7.88 2.53
CA SER A 120 4.35 -8.04 1.10
C SER A 120 4.92 -9.43 0.75
N GLN A 121 5.52 -10.14 1.70
CA GLN A 121 6.01 -11.49 1.50
C GLN A 121 4.90 -12.57 1.61
N GLU A 122 3.75 -12.21 2.16
CA GLU A 122 2.61 -13.12 2.38
C GLU A 122 1.51 -12.95 1.32
N VAL A 123 1.60 -11.92 0.48
CA VAL A 123 0.61 -11.61 -0.56
C VAL A 123 1.26 -11.52 -1.93
N ALA A 124 0.52 -11.82 -3.00
CA ALA A 124 1.07 -11.82 -4.35
C ALA A 124 1.11 -10.42 -4.98
N GLY A 125 0.13 -9.58 -4.65
CA GLY A 125 -0.09 -8.24 -5.16
C GLY A 125 0.36 -7.16 -4.18
N ALA A 126 -0.48 -6.13 -4.05
CA ALA A 126 -0.18 -4.93 -3.30
C ALA A 126 -0.54 -5.02 -1.81
N VAL A 127 0.23 -4.30 -1.00
CA VAL A 127 -0.07 -3.98 0.39
C VAL A 127 -0.38 -2.49 0.49
N ALA A 128 -1.64 -2.16 0.76
CA ALA A 128 -2.07 -0.77 0.88
C ALA A 128 -2.15 -0.32 2.35
N LEU A 129 -1.63 0.87 2.64
CA LEU A 129 -1.92 1.61 3.88
C LEU A 129 -2.73 2.84 3.51
N ASN A 130 -4.04 2.66 3.41
CA ASN A 130 -4.92 3.61 2.71
C ASN A 130 -4.92 4.99 3.36
N ASP A 131 -4.95 5.04 4.68
CA ASP A 131 -5.12 6.25 5.47
C ASP A 131 -3.80 6.78 6.07
N LEU A 132 -2.65 6.36 5.54
CA LEU A 132 -1.32 6.72 6.06
C LEU A 132 -1.16 8.22 6.27
N ILE A 133 -1.57 9.04 5.30
CA ILE A 133 -1.46 10.51 5.36
C ILE A 133 -2.34 11.08 6.48
N THR A 134 -3.53 10.55 6.67
CA THR A 134 -4.44 10.97 7.75
C THR A 134 -3.86 10.65 9.13
N ILE A 135 -3.30 9.46 9.28
CA ILE A 135 -2.67 9.04 10.55
C ILE A 135 -1.38 9.84 10.78
N ALA A 136 -0.55 10.06 9.77
CA ALA A 136 0.65 10.90 9.90
C ALA A 136 0.30 12.35 10.31
N SER A 137 -0.78 12.90 9.77
CA SER A 137 -1.29 14.24 10.10
C SER A 137 -1.66 14.37 11.59
N SER A 138 -2.24 13.32 12.19
CA SER A 138 -2.56 13.36 13.62
C SER A 138 -1.33 13.40 14.52
N TYR A 139 -0.21 12.79 14.10
CA TYR A 139 1.05 12.85 14.86
C TYR A 139 1.68 14.24 14.80
N VAL A 140 1.61 14.91 13.64
CA VAL A 140 2.07 16.30 13.49
C VAL A 140 1.19 17.25 14.31
N TRP A 141 -0.13 17.09 14.23
CA TRP A 141 -1.08 17.87 15.03
C TRP A 141 -0.87 17.67 16.53
N TYR A 142 -0.73 16.42 16.98
CA TYR A 142 -0.57 16.08 18.39
C TYR A 142 0.67 16.74 19.00
N GLU A 143 1.79 16.70 18.29
CA GLU A 143 3.04 17.33 18.69
C GLU A 143 2.92 18.86 18.79
N HIS A 144 2.22 19.48 17.84
CA HIS A 144 1.94 20.91 17.89
C HIS A 144 1.03 21.24 19.08
N ARG A 145 -0.03 20.47 19.30
CA ARG A 145 -1.09 20.75 20.28
C ARG A 145 -0.68 20.51 21.73
N TYR A 146 0.05 19.42 22.00
CA TYR A 146 0.36 18.97 23.37
C TYR A 146 1.83 19.15 23.75
N HIS A 147 2.72 19.28 22.77
CA HIS A 147 4.16 19.43 23.02
C HIS A 147 4.73 20.77 22.52
N GLY A 148 3.92 21.61 21.86
CA GLY A 148 4.36 22.89 21.31
C GLY A 148 5.39 22.77 20.18
N ARG A 149 5.64 21.55 19.67
CA ARG A 149 6.60 21.29 18.59
C ARG A 149 5.89 21.46 17.25
N ARG A 150 6.37 22.41 16.45
CA ARG A 150 5.91 22.59 15.07
C ARG A 150 6.88 21.88 14.14
N TYR A 151 6.37 20.90 13.38
CA TYR A 151 7.13 20.32 12.29
C TYR A 151 7.25 21.32 11.14
N THR A 152 8.48 21.51 10.67
CA THR A 152 8.71 22.16 9.38
C THR A 152 8.32 21.21 8.25
N LEU A 153 8.10 21.77 7.06
CA LEU A 153 7.84 20.97 5.86
C LEU A 153 9.02 20.04 5.55
N ASP A 154 10.25 20.54 5.71
CA ASP A 154 11.49 19.79 5.54
C ASP A 154 11.60 18.59 6.49
N GLU A 155 11.25 18.76 7.78
CA GLU A 155 11.26 17.64 8.75
C GLU A 155 10.25 16.55 8.38
N ILE A 156 9.08 16.93 7.83
CA ILE A 156 8.06 15.98 7.38
C ILE A 156 8.55 15.26 6.13
N SER A 157 9.08 16.00 5.15
CA SER A 157 9.65 15.44 3.92
C SER A 157 10.75 14.44 4.22
N HIS A 158 11.72 14.79 5.06
CA HIS A 158 12.78 13.87 5.48
C HIS A 158 12.27 12.62 6.21
N ALA A 159 11.19 12.74 7.00
CA ALA A 159 10.57 11.57 7.63
C ALA A 159 9.95 10.63 6.59
N PHE A 160 9.26 11.17 5.58
CA PHE A 160 8.73 10.38 4.47
C PHE A 160 9.82 9.84 3.55
N GLN A 161 10.90 10.59 3.30
CA GLN A 161 12.04 10.12 2.53
C GLN A 161 12.58 8.81 3.13
N SER A 162 12.81 8.77 4.45
CA SER A 162 13.22 7.55 5.15
C SER A 162 12.22 6.40 4.98
N PHE A 163 10.92 6.68 4.96
CA PHE A 163 9.88 5.69 4.68
C PHE A 163 9.96 5.16 3.25
N LEU A 164 10.08 6.05 2.27
CA LEU A 164 10.15 5.72 0.84
C LEU A 164 11.36 4.84 0.52
N TYR A 165 12.53 5.15 1.07
CA TYR A 165 13.71 4.28 0.94
C TYR A 165 13.42 2.86 1.44
N ASN A 166 12.80 2.71 2.62
CA ASN A 166 12.53 1.40 3.19
C ASN A 166 11.59 0.54 2.33
N ILE A 167 10.60 1.16 1.68
CA ILE A 167 9.60 0.42 0.87
C ILE A 167 9.98 0.31 -0.62
N ASN A 168 11.00 1.02 -1.09
CA ASN A 168 11.50 0.92 -2.46
C ASN A 168 12.80 0.11 -2.60
N LEU A 169 13.36 -0.39 -1.50
CA LEU A 169 14.45 -1.36 -1.54
C LEU A 169 13.91 -2.78 -1.79
N PRO A 170 14.65 -3.64 -2.53
CA PRO A 170 14.15 -4.94 -2.99
C PRO A 170 14.15 -6.04 -1.91
N PHE A 171 13.55 -5.76 -0.76
CA PHE A 171 13.47 -6.69 0.37
C PHE A 171 12.53 -7.87 0.14
N ARG A 172 11.61 -7.78 -0.83
CA ARG A 172 10.65 -8.83 -1.19
C ARG A 172 11.25 -9.73 -2.26
N SER A 173 12.25 -10.51 -1.86
CA SER A 173 12.92 -11.49 -2.73
C SER A 173 13.37 -10.91 -4.06
N GLY A 174 14.05 -9.76 -4.03
CA GLY A 174 14.55 -9.07 -5.21
C GLY A 174 13.55 -8.09 -5.85
N ASN A 175 12.35 -7.93 -5.30
CA ASN A 175 11.43 -6.84 -5.66
C ASN A 175 11.18 -5.91 -4.48
N SER A 176 10.82 -4.67 -4.77
CA SER A 176 10.27 -3.77 -3.76
C SER A 176 8.80 -4.13 -3.49
N PRO A 177 8.31 -3.97 -2.25
CA PRO A 177 6.89 -4.12 -1.94
C PRO A 177 6.01 -3.27 -2.88
N PHE A 178 5.05 -3.91 -3.54
CA PHE A 178 4.02 -3.18 -4.27
C PHE A 178 3.11 -2.51 -3.24
N THR A 179 3.06 -1.18 -3.22
CA THR A 179 2.27 -0.44 -2.23
C THR A 179 1.40 0.64 -2.84
N ASN A 180 0.34 1.01 -2.11
CA ASN A 180 -0.58 2.08 -2.45
C ASN A 180 -0.89 2.92 -1.21
N VAL A 181 -0.98 4.24 -1.40
CA VAL A 181 -1.39 5.22 -0.39
C VAL A 181 -2.48 6.10 -1.00
N THR A 182 -3.51 6.42 -0.20
CA THR A 182 -4.51 7.41 -0.59
C THR A 182 -4.08 8.78 -0.06
N LEU A 183 -4.03 9.75 -0.96
CA LEU A 183 -3.67 11.13 -0.66
C LEU A 183 -4.94 11.96 -0.48
N GLU A 184 -4.98 12.73 0.60
CA GLU A 184 -6.08 13.60 0.97
C GLU A 184 -5.56 15.04 1.04
N PHE A 185 -6.34 15.99 0.52
CA PHE A 185 -6.00 17.41 0.47
C PHE A 185 -6.97 18.18 1.38
N GLY A 186 -6.42 18.88 2.37
CA GLY A 186 -7.14 19.71 3.35
C GLY A 186 -8.03 18.95 4.34
N LYS A 187 -8.06 17.62 4.30
CA LYS A 187 -9.04 16.81 5.05
C LYS A 187 -8.52 15.41 5.41
N PRO A 188 -9.16 14.71 6.38
CA PRO A 188 -8.90 13.29 6.60
C PRO A 188 -9.50 12.41 5.51
N ALA A 189 -9.02 11.16 5.48
CA ALA A 189 -9.66 10.06 4.78
C ALA A 189 -11.12 9.95 5.24
N PRO A 190 -12.11 9.87 4.32
CA PRO A 190 -13.53 9.86 4.67
C PRO A 190 -13.88 8.84 5.74
N SER A 191 -13.30 7.64 5.66
CA SER A 191 -13.55 6.56 6.61
C SER A 191 -13.10 6.81 8.05
N LEU A 192 -12.22 7.79 8.26
CA LEU A 192 -11.71 8.14 9.59
C LEU A 192 -12.25 9.48 10.09
N GLU A 193 -13.03 10.20 9.28
CA GLU A 193 -13.49 11.56 9.57
C GLU A 193 -14.11 11.69 10.98
N GLU A 194 -14.99 10.75 11.32
CA GLU A 194 -15.71 10.72 12.60
C GLU A 194 -15.01 9.92 13.72
N GLU A 195 -13.90 9.27 13.39
CA GLU A 195 -13.13 8.47 14.35
C GLU A 195 -12.29 9.36 15.27
N PHE A 196 -12.08 8.90 16.50
CA PHE A 196 -11.17 9.54 17.43
C PHE A 196 -9.70 9.31 17.05
N ILE A 197 -8.89 10.35 17.22
CA ILE A 197 -7.45 10.33 16.95
C ILE A 197 -6.75 9.31 17.88
N ILE A 198 -5.81 8.56 17.30
CA ILE A 198 -4.94 7.65 18.03
C ILE A 198 -3.47 8.05 17.86
N VAL A 199 -2.77 8.24 18.97
CA VAL A 199 -1.32 8.47 19.01
C VAL A 199 -0.72 7.68 20.18
N GLY A 200 0.36 6.93 19.95
CA GLY A 200 1.05 6.21 21.03
C GLY A 200 0.19 5.17 21.74
N GLY A 201 -0.80 4.59 21.05
CA GLY A 201 -1.75 3.64 21.63
C GLY A 201 -2.83 4.28 22.51
N GLN A 202 -2.94 5.61 22.52
CA GLN A 202 -3.95 6.34 23.28
C GLN A 202 -4.98 6.94 22.33
N ILE A 203 -6.26 6.67 22.63
CA ILE A 203 -7.40 7.30 21.97
C ILE A 203 -7.63 8.66 22.64
N LEU A 204 -7.69 9.72 21.84
CA LEU A 204 -7.92 11.08 22.29
C LEU A 204 -9.42 11.44 22.22
N ASP A 205 -9.80 12.56 22.84
CA ASP A 205 -11.17 13.10 22.80
C ASP A 205 -11.45 13.96 21.56
N THR A 206 -10.47 14.08 20.66
CA THR A 206 -10.54 14.84 19.39
C THR A 206 -10.66 13.87 18.21
N ARG A 207 -11.53 14.20 17.25
CA ARG A 207 -11.72 13.45 16.00
C ARG A 207 -10.79 13.90 14.90
N TYR A 208 -10.55 13.05 13.89
CA TYR A 208 -9.69 13.41 12.77
C TYR A 208 -10.20 14.65 12.02
N LYS A 209 -11.51 14.79 11.78
CA LYS A 209 -12.07 15.99 11.12
C LYS A 209 -11.81 17.32 11.83
N GLU A 210 -11.41 17.29 13.09
CA GLU A 210 -11.10 18.48 13.88
C GLU A 210 -9.64 18.93 13.73
N ILE A 211 -8.79 18.14 13.05
CA ILE A 211 -7.44 18.56 12.68
C ILE A 211 -7.57 19.68 11.63
N PRO A 212 -6.88 20.82 11.82
CA PRO A 212 -6.91 21.91 10.85
C PRO A 212 -6.39 21.50 9.46
N SER A 213 -7.04 22.00 8.41
CA SER A 213 -6.69 21.76 6.98
C SER A 213 -5.21 21.94 6.71
N GLU A 214 -4.60 23.00 7.26
CA GLU A 214 -3.20 23.34 6.99
C GLU A 214 -2.21 22.28 7.49
N ILE A 215 -2.62 21.41 8.41
CA ILE A 215 -1.80 20.28 8.85
C ILE A 215 -1.90 19.12 7.86
N TYR A 216 -3.10 18.82 7.36
CA TYR A 216 -3.27 17.83 6.29
C TYR A 216 -2.46 18.23 5.06
N ASP A 217 -2.60 19.47 4.63
CA ASP A 217 -1.90 20.02 3.46
C ASP A 217 -0.39 19.99 3.63
N ARG A 218 0.11 20.34 4.83
CA ARG A 218 1.55 20.28 5.10
C ARG A 218 2.09 18.85 5.07
N VAL A 219 1.33 17.88 5.58
CA VAL A 219 1.76 16.48 5.59
C VAL A 219 1.67 15.87 4.19
N ALA A 220 0.59 16.14 3.45
CA ALA A 220 0.45 15.75 2.05
C ALA A 220 1.60 16.33 1.20
N LEU A 221 1.89 17.63 1.34
CA LEU A 221 2.98 18.29 0.62
C LEU A 221 4.35 17.73 1.02
N GLY A 222 4.58 17.44 2.31
CA GLY A 222 5.83 16.82 2.76
C GLY A 222 6.04 15.41 2.17
N PHE A 223 4.98 14.61 2.09
CA PHE A 223 5.01 13.31 1.40
C PHE A 223 5.32 13.48 -0.10
N LEU A 224 4.65 14.43 -0.76
CA LEU A 224 4.86 14.72 -2.18
C LEU A 224 6.28 15.22 -2.48
N GLN A 225 6.84 16.11 -1.65
CA GLN A 225 8.21 16.58 -1.82
C GLN A 225 9.22 15.43 -1.73
N ALA A 226 9.04 14.51 -0.77
CA ALA A 226 9.87 13.32 -0.66
C ALA A 226 9.70 12.40 -1.89
N MET A 227 8.50 12.30 -2.46
CA MET A 227 8.24 11.57 -3.70
C MET A 227 8.95 12.21 -4.91
N TRP A 228 8.93 13.53 -5.01
CA TRP A 228 9.50 14.30 -6.14
C TRP A 228 11.01 14.44 -6.10
N GLU A 229 11.62 14.40 -4.91
CA GLU A 229 13.07 14.42 -4.76
C GLU A 229 13.71 13.19 -5.39
N GLY A 230 13.05 12.04 -5.29
CA GLY A 230 13.53 10.78 -5.86
C GLY A 230 14.71 10.17 -5.09
N ASP A 231 15.41 9.25 -5.75
CA ASP A 231 16.64 8.66 -5.24
C ASP A 231 17.86 9.57 -5.43
N ALA A 232 19.07 9.09 -5.06
CA ALA A 232 20.31 9.85 -5.18
C ALA A 232 20.67 10.30 -6.61
N ASP A 233 20.11 9.65 -7.63
CA ASP A 233 20.27 10.00 -9.04
C ASP A 233 19.09 10.85 -9.56
N GLY A 234 18.14 11.23 -8.69
CA GLY A 234 16.91 11.94 -9.03
C GLY A 234 15.87 11.08 -9.74
N ARG A 235 15.97 9.74 -9.64
CA ARG A 235 14.96 8.84 -10.22
C ARG A 235 13.72 8.84 -9.37
N PRO A 236 12.52 8.84 -9.98
CA PRO A 236 11.28 8.84 -9.22
C PRO A 236 11.13 7.53 -8.45
N TRP A 237 10.55 7.62 -7.26
CA TRP A 237 10.11 6.45 -6.52
C TRP A 237 9.01 5.71 -7.29
N THR A 238 9.15 4.39 -7.43
CA THR A 238 8.11 3.56 -8.07
C THR A 238 6.91 3.38 -7.14
N PHE A 239 7.17 3.31 -5.83
CA PHE A 239 6.16 3.08 -4.80
C PHE A 239 6.21 4.15 -3.70
N PRO A 240 5.09 4.42 -3.00
CA PRO A 240 3.77 3.83 -3.23
C PRO A 240 3.09 4.44 -4.45
N LEU A 241 2.14 3.70 -5.03
CA LEU A 241 1.19 4.30 -5.95
C LEU A 241 0.30 5.29 -5.19
N ILE A 242 -0.02 6.40 -5.85
CA ILE A 242 -0.86 7.45 -5.29
C ILE A 242 -2.28 7.29 -5.83
N THR A 243 -3.24 7.26 -4.92
CA THR A 243 -4.67 7.32 -5.21
C THR A 243 -5.26 8.60 -4.62
N VAL A 244 -6.14 9.29 -5.36
CA VAL A 244 -6.88 10.46 -4.90
C VAL A 244 -8.38 10.20 -5.05
N GLN A 245 -9.14 10.39 -3.98
CA GLN A 245 -10.59 10.22 -4.00
C GLN A 245 -11.29 11.54 -4.31
N ILE A 246 -11.95 11.61 -5.46
CA ILE A 246 -12.71 12.78 -5.90
C ILE A 246 -14.16 12.63 -5.46
N THR A 247 -14.51 13.27 -4.34
CA THR A 247 -15.85 13.26 -3.75
C THR A 247 -16.64 14.52 -4.12
N ASP A 248 -17.96 14.54 -3.85
CA ASP A 248 -18.81 15.71 -4.15
C ASP A 248 -18.35 17.01 -3.47
N ASN A 249 -17.66 16.89 -2.33
CA ASN A 249 -17.12 18.03 -1.57
C ASN A 249 -15.60 18.22 -1.78
N PHE A 250 -15.03 17.67 -2.86
CA PHE A 250 -13.61 17.81 -3.15
C PHE A 250 -13.25 19.27 -3.51
N ASN A 251 -12.22 19.82 -2.87
CA ASN A 251 -11.74 21.16 -3.17
C ASN A 251 -10.76 21.13 -4.34
N PHE A 252 -11.24 21.45 -5.56
CA PHE A 252 -10.40 21.49 -6.76
C PHE A 252 -9.44 22.68 -6.80
N ASP A 253 -9.68 23.70 -5.97
CA ASP A 253 -8.84 24.90 -5.86
C ASP A 253 -7.83 24.79 -4.69
N ASP A 254 -7.68 23.60 -4.10
CA ASP A 254 -6.70 23.37 -3.04
C ASP A 254 -5.27 23.58 -3.58
N PRO A 255 -4.45 24.43 -2.93
CA PRO A 255 -3.13 24.75 -3.46
C PRO A 255 -2.17 23.56 -3.50
N VAL A 256 -2.27 22.61 -2.57
CA VAL A 256 -1.43 21.40 -2.56
C VAL A 256 -1.91 20.42 -3.63
N PHE A 257 -3.23 20.35 -3.87
CA PHE A 257 -3.76 19.58 -5.00
C PHE A 257 -3.30 20.15 -6.34
N LEU A 258 -3.33 21.47 -6.52
CA LEU A 258 -2.84 22.12 -7.74
C LEU A 258 -1.32 21.90 -7.92
N GLU A 259 -0.52 22.03 -6.86
CA GLU A 259 0.91 21.75 -6.90
C GLU A 259 1.19 20.27 -7.25
N PHE A 260 0.36 19.36 -6.74
CA PHE A 260 0.39 17.94 -7.12
C PHE A 260 0.12 17.73 -8.62
N LEU A 261 -0.89 18.40 -9.17
CA LEU A 261 -1.21 18.34 -10.60
C LEU A 261 -0.07 18.90 -11.47
N GLU A 262 0.58 19.97 -11.03
CA GLU A 262 1.70 20.60 -11.74
C GLU A 262 2.96 19.72 -11.79
N ASN A 263 3.16 18.87 -10.78
CA ASN A 263 4.33 18.01 -10.64
C ASN A 263 4.01 16.53 -10.89
N MET A 264 2.98 16.23 -11.71
CA MET A 264 2.60 14.83 -11.91
C MET A 264 3.63 14.00 -12.68
N ASP A 265 4.39 14.66 -13.55
CA ASP A 265 5.48 14.06 -14.33
C ASP A 265 6.59 13.49 -13.43
N ARG A 266 6.84 14.11 -12.27
CA ARG A 266 7.87 13.69 -11.32
C ARG A 266 7.58 12.38 -10.59
N HIS A 267 6.36 11.89 -10.61
CA HIS A 267 5.99 10.63 -9.93
C HIS A 267 5.52 9.53 -10.90
N GLY A 268 5.35 9.84 -12.19
CA GLY A 268 4.96 8.87 -13.22
C GLY A 268 3.45 8.61 -13.36
N GLY A 269 2.60 9.15 -12.47
CA GLY A 269 1.14 9.13 -12.57
C GLY A 269 0.40 8.70 -11.30
N ALA A 270 -0.88 9.06 -11.21
CA ALA A 270 -1.75 8.78 -10.08
C ALA A 270 -3.13 8.30 -10.50
N TYR A 271 -3.82 7.63 -9.58
CA TYR A 271 -5.17 7.12 -9.78
C TYR A 271 -6.19 8.09 -9.19
N PHE A 272 -7.16 8.50 -9.99
CA PHE A 272 -8.30 9.30 -9.54
C PHE A 272 -9.53 8.43 -9.42
N GLU A 273 -10.04 8.29 -8.20
CA GLU A 273 -11.26 7.54 -7.93
C GLU A 273 -12.46 8.47 -7.95
N ASN A 274 -13.35 8.26 -8.92
CA ASN A 274 -14.57 9.03 -9.01
C ASN A 274 -15.59 8.56 -7.95
N PHE A 275 -15.83 9.42 -6.96
CA PHE A 275 -16.88 9.35 -5.95
C PHE A 275 -17.88 10.51 -6.07
N LEU A 276 -17.89 11.22 -7.20
CA LEU A 276 -18.93 12.20 -7.49
C LEU A 276 -20.25 11.46 -7.69
N SER A 277 -21.31 11.89 -7.00
CA SER A 277 -22.61 11.22 -7.07
C SER A 277 -23.29 11.45 -8.42
N LYS A 278 -23.12 12.65 -8.99
CA LYS A 278 -23.86 13.12 -10.17
C LYS A 278 -23.83 12.15 -11.38
N PRO A 279 -22.66 11.66 -11.86
CA PRO A 279 -22.61 10.77 -13.02
C PRO A 279 -23.29 9.42 -12.81
N PHE A 280 -23.38 8.94 -11.56
CA PHE A 280 -24.07 7.68 -11.24
C PHE A 280 -25.58 7.89 -11.23
N VAL A 281 -26.05 8.94 -10.54
CA VAL A 281 -27.48 9.30 -10.46
C VAL A 281 -28.07 9.56 -11.84
N GLU A 282 -27.37 10.30 -12.71
CA GLU A 282 -27.82 10.58 -14.08
C GLU A 282 -27.97 9.31 -14.94
N ARG A 283 -27.27 8.22 -14.58
CA ARG A 283 -27.34 6.92 -15.26
C ARG A 283 -28.25 5.91 -14.55
N GLY A 284 -28.94 6.33 -13.48
CA GLY A 284 -29.78 5.46 -12.66
C GLY A 284 -28.99 4.40 -11.88
N LEU A 285 -27.71 4.66 -11.58
CA LEU A 285 -26.83 3.79 -10.80
C LEU A 285 -26.74 4.31 -9.35
N GLU A 286 -26.50 3.40 -8.41
CA GLU A 286 -26.18 3.78 -7.03
C GLU A 286 -24.82 4.51 -6.98
N PRO A 287 -24.74 5.69 -6.34
CA PRO A 287 -23.48 6.37 -6.10
C PRO A 287 -22.51 5.53 -5.28
N ARG A 288 -21.22 5.66 -5.59
CA ARG A 288 -20.15 5.05 -4.81
C ARG A 288 -20.02 5.71 -3.43
N ASN A 289 -19.70 4.92 -2.41
CA ASN A 289 -19.58 5.41 -1.04
C ASN A 289 -18.10 5.46 -0.59
N PRO A 290 -17.47 6.65 -0.47
CA PRO A 290 -16.07 6.76 -0.07
C PRO A 290 -15.81 6.33 1.39
N TYR A 291 -16.84 6.30 2.24
CA TYR A 291 -16.73 5.83 3.62
C TYR A 291 -16.58 4.30 3.71
N LEU A 292 -17.13 3.56 2.74
CA LEU A 292 -17.13 2.09 2.74
C LEU A 292 -16.16 1.47 1.74
N GLN A 293 -15.82 2.19 0.67
CA GLN A 293 -14.98 1.66 -0.39
C GLN A 293 -13.50 2.00 -0.18
N ARG A 294 -12.63 1.03 -0.45
CA ARG A 294 -11.17 1.17 -0.32
C ARG A 294 -10.47 0.65 -1.57
N SER A 295 -9.37 1.30 -1.91
CA SER A 295 -8.48 0.86 -2.98
C SER A 295 -7.34 0.04 -2.41
N PHE A 296 -7.18 -1.22 -2.82
CA PHE A 296 -6.07 -2.06 -2.34
C PHE A 296 -4.89 -2.08 -3.32
N CYS A 297 -5.09 -1.66 -4.57
CA CYS A 297 -4.06 -1.51 -5.60
C CYS A 297 -4.60 -0.69 -6.80
N CYS A 298 -3.91 -0.71 -7.95
CA CYS A 298 -4.28 0.06 -9.16
C CYS A 298 -5.76 -0.01 -9.58
N ARG A 299 -6.41 -1.17 -9.41
CA ARG A 299 -7.76 -1.43 -9.96
C ARG A 299 -8.64 -2.30 -9.08
N PHE A 300 -8.12 -2.76 -7.93
CA PHE A 300 -8.90 -3.60 -7.02
C PHE A 300 -9.49 -2.72 -5.92
N GLN A 301 -10.80 -2.51 -6.02
CA GLN A 301 -11.59 -1.78 -5.05
C GLN A 301 -12.48 -2.75 -4.28
N VAL A 302 -12.52 -2.58 -2.97
CA VAL A 302 -13.31 -3.41 -2.07
C VAL A 302 -14.39 -2.55 -1.44
N ASP A 303 -15.63 -3.00 -1.49
CA ASP A 303 -16.73 -2.44 -0.72
C ASP A 303 -16.90 -3.23 0.59
N LEU A 304 -16.65 -2.58 1.72
CA LEU A 304 -16.80 -3.22 3.03
C LEU A 304 -18.25 -3.67 3.28
N GLY A 305 -19.23 -2.99 2.70
CA GLY A 305 -20.64 -3.40 2.77
C GLY A 305 -20.92 -4.72 2.06
N GLU A 306 -20.15 -5.07 1.03
CA GLU A 306 -20.22 -6.38 0.36
C GLU A 306 -19.45 -7.44 1.14
N VAL A 307 -18.22 -7.14 1.57
CA VAL A 307 -17.38 -8.08 2.32
C VAL A 307 -18.07 -8.54 3.60
N LEU A 308 -18.70 -7.63 4.35
CA LEU A 308 -19.39 -7.95 5.61
C LEU A 308 -20.66 -8.78 5.42
N ARG A 309 -21.19 -8.93 4.19
CA ARG A 309 -22.31 -9.82 3.89
C ARG A 309 -21.86 -11.27 3.74
N VAL A 310 -20.59 -11.50 3.43
CA VAL A 310 -20.03 -12.84 3.33
C VAL A 310 -19.78 -13.34 4.75
N SER A 311 -20.47 -14.42 5.15
CA SER A 311 -20.19 -15.09 6.43
C SER A 311 -18.72 -15.51 6.46
N ASN A 312 -17.97 -15.07 7.47
CA ASN A 312 -16.57 -15.45 7.68
C ASN A 312 -16.42 -16.97 7.51
N THR A 313 -15.79 -17.42 6.42
CA THR A 313 -15.51 -18.85 6.16
C THR A 313 -14.29 -19.35 6.92
N GLY A 314 -13.76 -18.57 7.87
CA GLY A 314 -12.59 -18.92 8.67
C GLY A 314 -12.87 -18.79 10.15
N SER A 315 -13.19 -19.92 10.78
CA SER A 315 -13.04 -20.18 12.21
C SER A 315 -11.69 -20.84 12.48
#